data_AF-A0A852EQU1-F1
#
_entry.id   AF-A0A852EQU1-F1
#
_cell.length_a   1.000
_cell.length_b   1.000
_cell.length_c   1.000
_cell.angle_alpha   90.00
_cell.angle_beta   90.00
_cell.angle_gamma   90.00
#
_symmetry.space_group_name_H-M   'P 1'
#
loop_
_entity.id
_entity.type
_entity.pdbx_description
1 polymer ?
#
loop_
_entity_poly.entity_id
_entity_poly.type
_entity_poly.pdbx_seq_one_letter_code
_entity_poly.pdbx_strand_id
1 'polypeptide(L)'
;LGCAVDGHPTPNITWLYSGDPLSQQHQLLAGGRILKILNVSDFTDGEFSCLAQNEAGSLTQVMTLAIQEYRWSVDKLTSCSASCGHRGLQLPQLRCLLDGAEVNASYCGETPKPSLQPIACNRRDCPSRWMVTSWSPCTRSCGGGIQTRRVTCQRLTAKGSSVPMSNEACAQVSKHPVDTQSCNRQPCVQWAASSWGQCNGPCIGPRLAVQHRQIFCQTKDGTSVSSDQCSSLPRPLSTQNCWTDVCGVHWRISLWTVCTATCGNYGFQSRRVDCVHIRTNKPVMEHHCSWRPRPANWQRCNITPCENGTSLRGGEAEWCRTRKEGRVVSQKHSTGPC
;
A
#
# COMPACT_ATOMS: atom_id res chain seq x y z
N LEU A 1 -28.86 40.20 5.21
CA LEU A 1 -29.13 41.12 6.35
C LEU A 1 -30.11 40.43 7.30
N GLY A 2 -29.90 40.53 8.62
CA GLY A 2 -30.75 39.86 9.62
C GLY A 2 -31.44 40.87 10.54
N CYS A 3 -32.71 40.63 10.85
CA CYS A 3 -33.53 41.43 11.76
C CYS A 3 -33.72 40.66 13.07
N ALA A 4 -33.07 41.09 14.15
CA ALA A 4 -33.03 40.38 15.42
C ALA A 4 -34.13 40.89 16.36
N VAL A 5 -35.39 40.71 15.96
CA VAL A 5 -36.58 41.20 16.67
C VAL A 5 -37.45 40.06 17.15
N ASP A 6 -38.01 40.21 18.35
CA ASP A 6 -38.91 39.24 18.98
C ASP A 6 -40.12 39.96 19.57
N GLY A 7 -41.29 39.33 19.52
CA GLY A 7 -42.54 39.97 19.94
C GLY A 7 -43.74 39.02 19.93
N HIS A 8 -44.66 39.26 20.86
CA HIS A 8 -45.91 38.51 21.00
C HIS A 8 -47.11 39.47 21.03
N PRO A 9 -48.12 39.31 20.16
CA PRO A 9 -48.23 38.34 19.05
C PRO A 9 -47.10 38.48 18.00
N THR A 10 -46.82 37.43 17.21
CA THR A 10 -45.72 37.45 16.23
C THR A 10 -45.84 38.66 15.29
N PRO A 11 -44.85 39.58 15.26
CA PRO A 11 -44.92 40.78 14.43
C PRO A 11 -44.68 40.48 12.95
N ASN A 12 -45.34 41.24 12.09
CA ASN A 12 -45.06 41.26 10.66
C ASN A 12 -43.81 42.12 10.41
N ILE A 13 -42.88 41.63 9.59
CA ILE A 13 -41.59 42.28 9.33
C ILE A 13 -41.60 42.86 7.92
N THR A 14 -41.43 44.17 7.83
CA THR A 14 -41.29 44.91 6.57
C THR A 14 -39.89 45.46 6.45
N TRP A 15 -39.22 45.24 5.32
CA TRP A 15 -37.89 45.77 5.04
C TRP A 15 -37.98 47.05 4.21
N LEU A 16 -37.22 48.05 4.63
CA LEU A 16 -37.13 49.36 3.99
C LEU A 16 -35.68 49.64 3.61
N TYR A 17 -35.47 50.36 2.51
CA TYR A 17 -34.19 50.93 2.09
C TYR A 17 -34.35 52.43 1.92
N SER A 18 -33.54 53.22 2.63
CA SER A 18 -33.63 54.67 2.69
C SER A 18 -35.03 55.21 3.07
N GLY A 19 -35.77 54.44 3.88
CA GLY A 19 -37.12 54.77 4.35
C GLY A 19 -38.27 54.19 3.51
N ASP A 20 -38.01 53.71 2.28
CA ASP A 20 -39.03 53.19 1.37
C ASP A 20 -39.04 51.65 1.30
N PRO A 21 -40.20 51.00 1.07
CA PRO A 21 -40.27 49.55 0.84
C PRO A 21 -39.38 49.10 -0.33
N LEU A 22 -38.68 47.97 -0.14
CA LEU A 22 -37.78 47.43 -1.16
C LEU A 22 -38.51 47.14 -2.49
N SER A 23 -38.08 47.80 -3.56
CA SER A 23 -38.60 47.62 -4.92
C SER A 23 -37.70 46.74 -5.80
N GLN A 24 -36.43 46.61 -5.44
CA GLN A 24 -35.42 45.82 -6.15
C GLN A 24 -35.58 44.31 -5.89
N GLN A 25 -34.85 43.49 -6.65
CA GLN A 25 -34.91 42.03 -6.52
C GLN A 25 -34.36 41.54 -5.17
N HIS A 26 -35.23 40.95 -4.36
CA HIS A 26 -34.89 40.45 -3.03
C HIS A 26 -35.65 39.17 -2.69
N GLN A 27 -35.15 38.45 -1.69
CA GLN A 27 -35.82 37.28 -1.11
C GLN A 27 -35.91 37.43 0.41
N LEU A 28 -37.10 37.14 0.95
CA LEU A 28 -37.35 37.09 2.39
C LEU A 28 -37.29 35.64 2.87
N LEU A 29 -36.40 35.39 3.83
CA LEU A 29 -36.17 34.08 4.43
C LEU A 29 -36.53 34.12 5.93
N ALA A 30 -36.68 32.95 6.54
CA ALA A 30 -37.01 32.79 7.97
C ALA A 30 -38.23 33.63 8.43
N GLY A 31 -39.32 33.56 7.66
CA GLY A 31 -40.56 34.30 7.97
C GLY A 31 -40.42 35.82 7.90
N GLY A 32 -39.50 36.32 7.05
CA GLY A 32 -39.24 37.76 6.90
C GLY A 32 -38.07 38.28 7.74
N ARG A 33 -37.50 37.46 8.65
CA ARG A 33 -36.40 37.88 9.53
C ARG A 33 -35.05 38.04 8.84
N ILE A 34 -34.86 37.44 7.66
CA ILE A 34 -33.61 37.53 6.90
C ILE A 34 -33.92 38.08 5.52
N LEU A 35 -33.35 39.24 5.20
CA LEU A 35 -33.35 39.82 3.86
C LEU A 35 -32.12 39.33 3.10
N LYS A 36 -32.36 38.64 1.98
CA LYS A 36 -31.34 38.25 1.01
C LYS A 36 -31.45 39.14 -0.22
N ILE A 37 -30.44 39.98 -0.41
CA ILE A 37 -30.28 40.82 -1.61
C ILE A 37 -29.69 39.92 -2.71
N LEU A 38 -30.33 39.89 -3.88
CA LEU A 38 -29.90 39.04 -4.99
C LEU A 38 -28.78 39.69 -5.83
N ASN A 39 -28.84 41.00 -5.99
CA ASN A 39 -27.84 41.77 -6.70
C ASN A 39 -27.51 43.06 -5.95
N VAL A 40 -26.28 43.18 -5.47
CA VAL A 40 -25.83 44.33 -4.66
C VAL A 40 -25.59 45.57 -5.53
N SER A 41 -25.32 45.42 -6.83
CA SER A 41 -25.12 46.55 -7.75
C SER A 41 -26.36 47.43 -7.93
N ASP A 42 -27.54 46.90 -7.58
CA ASP A 42 -28.81 47.62 -7.69
C ASP A 42 -29.04 48.55 -6.47
N PHE A 43 -28.10 48.55 -5.53
CA PHE A 43 -28.10 49.37 -4.32
C PHE A 43 -26.81 50.20 -4.27
N THR A 44 -26.89 51.33 -3.57
CA THR A 44 -25.73 52.14 -3.22
C THR A 44 -25.43 51.97 -1.72
N ASP A 45 -24.41 52.65 -1.23
CA ASP A 45 -24.29 52.90 0.21
C ASP A 45 -25.59 53.52 0.72
N GLY A 46 -26.08 53.01 1.85
CA GLY A 46 -27.39 53.41 2.33
C GLY A 46 -27.86 52.66 3.57
N GLU A 47 -28.99 53.13 4.09
CA GLU A 47 -29.58 52.60 5.31
C GLU A 47 -30.68 51.59 4.98
N PHE A 48 -30.54 50.37 5.48
CA PHE A 48 -31.61 49.39 5.50
C PHE A 48 -32.24 49.38 6.88
N SER A 49 -33.56 49.24 6.94
CA SER A 49 -34.25 49.06 8.21
C SER A 49 -35.28 47.95 8.13
N CYS A 50 -35.49 47.27 9.25
CA CYS A 50 -36.58 46.33 9.40
C CYS A 50 -37.58 46.87 10.43
N LEU A 51 -38.81 47.06 9.99
CA LEU A 51 -39.95 47.45 10.80
C LEU A 51 -40.72 46.19 11.19
N ALA A 52 -40.72 45.86 12.49
CA ALA A 52 -41.52 44.80 13.07
C ALA A 52 -42.76 45.42 13.73
N GLN A 53 -43.96 45.02 13.29
CA GLN A 53 -45.21 45.58 13.80
C GLN A 53 -46.22 44.49 14.14
N ASN A 54 -46.81 44.59 15.33
CA ASN A 54 -47.95 43.79 15.79
C ASN A 54 -48.98 44.70 16.49
N GLU A 55 -50.03 44.09 17.06
CA GLU A 55 -51.06 44.81 17.81
C GLU A 55 -50.53 45.46 19.11
N ALA A 56 -49.41 44.97 19.65
CA ALA A 56 -48.80 45.50 20.88
C ALA A 56 -47.88 46.70 20.63
N GLY A 57 -47.40 46.89 19.39
CA GLY A 57 -46.57 48.03 19.02
C GLY A 57 -45.72 47.80 17.77
N SER A 58 -44.76 48.70 17.55
CA SER A 58 -43.78 48.60 16.49
C SER A 58 -42.36 48.84 16.99
N LEU A 59 -41.40 48.15 16.38
CA LEU A 59 -39.97 48.33 16.62
C LEU A 59 -39.26 48.38 15.28
N THR A 60 -38.39 49.38 15.08
CA THR A 60 -37.57 49.51 13.88
C THR A 60 -36.11 49.30 14.23
N GLN A 61 -35.44 48.38 13.54
CA GLN A 61 -33.99 48.22 13.64
C GLN A 61 -33.34 48.70 12.35
N VAL A 62 -32.35 49.58 12.51
CA VAL A 62 -31.62 50.22 11.42
C VAL A 62 -30.24 49.59 11.27
N MET A 63 -29.78 49.45 10.02
CA MET A 63 -28.45 48.97 9.66
C MET A 63 -27.92 49.73 8.45
N THR A 64 -26.63 50.02 8.43
CA THR A 64 -25.98 50.73 7.33
C THR A 64 -25.22 49.75 6.45
N LEU A 65 -25.48 49.78 5.15
CA LEU A 65 -24.70 49.07 4.14
C LEU A 65 -23.67 50.04 3.54
N ALA A 66 -22.40 49.64 3.57
CA ALA A 66 -21.32 50.31 2.85
C ALA A 66 -20.69 49.31 1.87
N ILE A 67 -20.67 49.68 0.59
CA ILE A 67 -20.13 48.95 -0.55
C ILE A 67 -18.70 49.45 -0.77
N GLN A 68 -17.73 48.55 -0.66
CA GLN A 68 -16.31 48.87 -0.81
C GLN A 68 -15.78 48.38 -2.16
N GLU A 69 -15.27 49.30 -2.99
CA GLU A 69 -14.71 48.98 -4.30
C GLU A 69 -13.22 48.62 -4.23
N TYR A 70 -12.95 47.33 -3.97
CA TYR A 70 -11.60 46.81 -4.02
C TYR A 70 -11.12 46.64 -5.47
N ARG A 71 -9.86 46.99 -5.75
CA ARG A 71 -9.27 46.74 -7.08
C ARG A 71 -7.80 46.38 -7.06
N TRP A 72 -7.39 45.52 -7.99
CA TRP A 72 -5.99 45.27 -8.27
C TRP A 72 -5.37 46.46 -9.01
N SER A 73 -4.19 46.89 -8.55
CA SER A 73 -3.34 47.83 -9.27
C SER A 73 -1.94 47.28 -9.44
N VAL A 74 -1.28 47.70 -10.52
CA VAL A 74 0.12 47.37 -10.78
C VAL A 74 1.01 48.28 -9.92
N ASP A 75 1.94 47.68 -9.19
CA ASP A 75 2.97 48.39 -8.45
C ASP A 75 4.30 48.32 -9.21
N LYS A 76 5.38 47.92 -8.52
CA LYS A 76 6.71 47.78 -9.07
C LYS A 76 6.90 46.41 -9.70
N LEU A 77 7.92 46.34 -10.54
CA LEU A 77 8.41 45.06 -11.04
C LEU A 77 9.18 44.31 -9.96
N THR A 78 9.09 42.99 -9.96
CA THR A 78 9.96 42.15 -9.13
C THR A 78 11.43 42.35 -9.52
N SER A 79 12.34 41.89 -8.66
CA SER A 79 13.72 41.66 -9.10
C SER A 79 13.75 40.65 -10.25
N CYS A 80 14.73 40.79 -11.13
CA CYS A 80 14.89 39.87 -12.25
C CYS A 80 15.19 38.45 -11.74
N SER A 81 14.46 37.46 -12.25
CA SER A 81 14.59 36.06 -11.84
C SER A 81 15.95 35.42 -12.15
N ALA A 82 16.73 36.04 -13.02
CA ALA A 82 18.09 35.63 -13.34
C ALA A 82 19.02 36.84 -13.39
N SER A 83 20.28 36.65 -13.00
CA SER A 83 21.30 37.69 -13.05
C SER A 83 22.01 37.78 -14.42
N CYS A 84 21.84 36.78 -15.29
CA CYS A 84 22.43 36.69 -16.63
C CYS A 84 21.66 35.68 -17.51
N GLY A 85 22.04 35.58 -18.78
CA GLY A 85 21.51 34.63 -19.76
C GLY A 85 20.34 35.20 -20.54
N HIS A 86 19.44 34.31 -20.97
CA HIS A 86 18.30 34.65 -21.83
C HIS A 86 16.94 34.47 -21.15
N ARG A 87 16.92 33.98 -19.90
CA ARG A 87 15.71 33.58 -19.17
C ARG A 87 15.34 34.48 -17.99
N GLY A 88 16.02 35.61 -17.83
CA GLY A 88 15.66 36.59 -16.80
C GLY A 88 14.28 37.17 -17.10
N LEU A 89 13.37 37.08 -16.12
CA LEU A 89 12.02 37.64 -16.18
C LEU A 89 11.75 38.50 -14.93
N GLN A 90 11.04 39.60 -15.13
CA GLN A 90 10.42 40.41 -14.10
C GLN A 90 8.91 40.32 -14.25
N LEU A 91 8.23 40.14 -13.12
CA LEU A 91 6.79 40.08 -13.04
C LEU A 91 6.30 41.40 -12.42
N PRO A 92 5.24 42.02 -12.93
CA PRO A 92 4.66 43.17 -12.24
C PRO A 92 3.97 42.70 -10.95
N GLN A 93 4.28 43.36 -9.85
CA GLN A 93 3.63 43.07 -8.58
C GLN A 93 2.25 43.72 -8.56
N LEU A 94 1.29 43.01 -7.97
CA LEU A 94 -0.06 43.49 -7.79
C LEU A 94 -0.28 43.85 -6.31
N ARG A 95 -0.89 45.01 -6.09
CA ARG A 95 -1.38 45.43 -4.78
C ARG A 95 -2.89 45.65 -4.84
N CYS A 96 -3.56 45.33 -3.75
CA CYS A 96 -4.99 45.57 -3.59
C CYS A 96 -5.19 46.97 -3.03
N LEU A 97 -6.04 47.77 -3.69
CA LEU A 97 -6.35 49.13 -3.25
C LEU A 97 -7.83 49.25 -2.88
N LEU A 98 -8.10 50.07 -1.85
CA LEU A 98 -9.41 50.62 -1.50
C LEU A 98 -9.25 52.15 -1.47
N ASP A 99 -10.00 52.88 -2.30
CA ASP A 99 -9.94 54.35 -2.39
C ASP A 99 -8.51 54.93 -2.55
N GLY A 100 -7.65 54.18 -3.25
CA GLY A 100 -6.25 54.53 -3.49
C GLY A 100 -5.26 54.12 -2.39
N ALA A 101 -5.74 53.67 -1.23
CA ALA A 101 -4.91 53.15 -0.14
C ALA A 101 -4.66 51.65 -0.28
N GLU A 102 -3.44 51.20 0.03
CA GLU A 102 -3.07 49.78 -0.02
C GLU A 102 -3.69 49.01 1.15
N VAL A 103 -4.42 47.95 0.81
CA VAL A 103 -5.06 47.04 1.75
C VAL A 103 -4.57 45.61 1.53
N ASN A 104 -4.95 44.69 2.41
CA ASN A 104 -4.56 43.30 2.28
C ASN A 104 -5.07 42.69 0.96
N ALA A 105 -4.20 41.95 0.27
CA ALA A 105 -4.49 41.26 -0.98
C ALA A 105 -5.74 40.35 -0.91
N SER A 106 -6.12 39.85 0.26
CA SER A 106 -7.32 39.03 0.46
C SER A 106 -8.62 39.75 0.09
N TYR A 107 -8.70 41.07 0.28
CA TYR A 107 -9.91 41.84 -0.03
C TYR A 107 -10.18 41.94 -1.53
N CYS A 108 -9.15 41.79 -2.37
CA CYS A 108 -9.27 41.70 -3.82
C CYS A 108 -9.38 40.24 -4.32
N GLY A 109 -9.64 39.27 -3.44
CA GLY A 109 -9.68 37.84 -3.80
C GLY A 109 -10.73 37.50 -4.86
N GLU A 110 -11.88 38.18 -4.82
CA GLU A 110 -12.99 37.98 -5.76
C GLU A 110 -12.90 38.89 -7.00
N THR A 111 -11.95 39.83 -7.02
CA THR A 111 -11.81 40.75 -8.16
C THR A 111 -10.86 40.17 -9.21
N PRO A 112 -11.21 40.25 -10.52
CA PRO A 112 -10.35 39.73 -11.58
C PRO A 112 -8.98 40.42 -11.58
N LYS A 113 -7.91 39.62 -11.52
CA LYS A 113 -6.54 40.15 -11.67
C LYS A 113 -6.32 40.59 -13.11
N PRO A 114 -5.65 41.74 -13.34
CA PRO A 114 -5.31 42.17 -14.69
C PRO A 114 -4.36 41.16 -15.35
N SER A 115 -4.56 40.93 -16.64
CA SER A 115 -3.68 40.07 -17.44
C SER A 115 -2.38 40.80 -17.75
N LEU A 116 -1.31 40.41 -17.07
CA LEU A 116 0.00 41.04 -17.18
C LEU A 116 1.00 40.07 -17.77
N GLN A 117 1.82 40.56 -18.70
CA GLN A 117 2.85 39.75 -19.34
C GLN A 117 4.19 39.85 -18.61
N PRO A 118 4.94 38.74 -18.48
CA PRO A 118 6.30 38.78 -17.97
C PRO A 118 7.22 39.63 -18.85
N ILE A 119 8.06 40.45 -18.22
CA ILE A 119 9.02 41.32 -18.91
C ILE A 119 10.40 40.68 -18.87
N ALA A 120 11.06 40.54 -20.02
CA ALA A 120 12.41 39.99 -20.06
C ALA A 120 13.46 40.99 -19.52
N CYS A 121 14.43 40.50 -18.75
CA CYS A 121 15.43 41.31 -18.06
C CYS A 121 16.80 40.61 -18.02
N ASN A 122 17.85 41.36 -17.66
CA ASN A 122 19.23 40.88 -17.47
C ASN A 122 19.77 40.00 -18.61
N ARG A 123 19.53 40.42 -19.86
CA ARG A 123 20.02 39.74 -21.07
C ARG A 123 21.50 40.03 -21.34
N ARG A 124 22.36 39.43 -20.53
CA ARG A 124 23.83 39.49 -20.67
C ARG A 124 24.44 38.10 -20.65
N ASP A 125 25.62 37.94 -21.22
CA ASP A 125 26.32 36.66 -21.16
C ASP A 125 26.58 36.26 -19.69
N CYS A 126 26.37 34.98 -19.37
CA CYS A 126 26.69 34.47 -18.05
C CYS A 126 28.20 34.27 -17.89
N PRO A 127 28.72 34.27 -16.65
CA PRO A 127 30.07 33.78 -16.38
C PRO A 127 30.27 32.33 -16.86
N SER A 128 31.50 31.99 -17.24
CA SER A 128 31.89 30.62 -17.56
C SER A 128 31.71 29.72 -16.35
N ARG A 129 31.17 28.52 -16.56
CA ARG A 129 30.97 27.53 -15.51
C ARG A 129 31.26 26.11 -16.00
N TRP A 130 31.67 25.25 -15.07
CA TRP A 130 31.84 23.83 -15.34
C TRP A 130 30.48 23.19 -15.57
N MET A 131 30.36 22.50 -16.70
CA MET A 131 29.23 21.66 -17.06
C MET A 131 29.67 20.21 -16.94
N VAL A 132 28.85 19.42 -16.24
CA VAL A 132 29.11 17.99 -16.04
C VAL A 132 27.99 17.17 -16.65
N THR A 133 28.33 16.05 -17.27
CA THR A 133 27.35 15.04 -17.64
C THR A 133 26.97 14.18 -16.44
N SER A 134 25.95 13.36 -16.60
CA SER A 134 25.74 12.19 -15.74
C SER A 134 26.96 11.27 -15.78
N TRP A 135 27.14 10.50 -14.71
CA TRP A 135 28.15 9.44 -14.64
C TRP A 135 27.86 8.34 -15.66
N SER A 136 28.93 7.79 -16.24
CA SER A 136 28.85 6.58 -17.05
C SER A 136 28.36 5.39 -16.21
N PRO A 137 27.88 4.31 -16.84
CA PRO A 137 27.79 3.03 -16.17
C PRO A 137 29.15 2.65 -15.53
N CYS A 138 29.09 1.95 -14.41
CA CYS A 138 30.29 1.49 -13.73
C CYS A 138 30.99 0.39 -14.54
N THR A 139 32.33 0.42 -14.63
CA THR A 139 33.11 -0.60 -15.37
C THR A 139 32.95 -2.02 -14.84
N ARG A 140 32.57 -2.19 -13.58
CA ARG A 140 32.31 -3.48 -12.96
C ARG A 140 31.00 -3.43 -12.19
N SER A 141 30.22 -4.50 -12.19
CA SER A 141 29.00 -4.64 -11.40
C SER A 141 29.26 -4.96 -9.92
N CYS A 142 30.47 -5.40 -9.58
CA CYS A 142 30.94 -5.73 -8.23
C CYS A 142 32.48 -5.67 -8.18
N GLY A 143 33.05 -5.76 -6.98
CA GLY A 143 34.49 -5.86 -6.75
C GLY A 143 35.26 -4.55 -6.97
N GLY A 144 34.56 -3.41 -6.97
CA GLY A 144 35.13 -2.10 -7.21
C GLY A 144 35.37 -1.84 -8.71
N GLY A 145 34.62 -0.89 -9.24
CA GLY A 145 34.79 -0.35 -10.58
C GLY A 145 35.00 1.17 -10.55
N ILE A 146 35.11 1.75 -11.74
CA ILE A 146 35.26 3.17 -11.96
C ILE A 146 34.13 3.62 -12.88
N GLN A 147 33.58 4.79 -12.61
CA GLN A 147 32.70 5.50 -13.52
C GLN A 147 33.29 6.87 -13.82
N THR A 148 33.08 7.33 -15.04
CA THR A 148 33.64 8.59 -15.54
C THR A 148 32.50 9.49 -15.99
N ARG A 149 32.70 10.80 -15.98
CA ARG A 149 31.78 11.77 -16.54
C ARG A 149 32.57 12.82 -17.30
N ARG A 150 31.94 13.42 -18.30
CA ARG A 150 32.57 14.51 -19.04
C ARG A 150 32.40 15.81 -18.26
N VAL A 151 33.50 16.54 -18.10
CA VAL A 151 33.53 17.89 -17.51
C VAL A 151 34.01 18.85 -18.60
N THR A 152 33.20 19.85 -18.93
CA THR A 152 33.55 20.87 -19.93
C THR A 152 33.28 22.27 -19.38
N CYS A 153 34.12 23.23 -19.75
CA CYS A 153 33.87 24.63 -19.46
C CYS A 153 32.95 25.22 -20.55
N GLN A 154 31.84 25.83 -20.15
CA GLN A 154 30.90 26.45 -21.08
C GLN A 154 30.40 27.80 -20.57
N ARG A 155 29.97 28.66 -21.49
CA ARG A 155 29.35 29.95 -21.23
C ARG A 155 28.00 30.05 -21.91
N LEU A 156 26.96 30.45 -21.17
CA LEU A 156 25.64 30.71 -21.75
C LEU A 156 25.56 32.17 -22.23
N THR A 157 25.29 32.37 -23.51
CA THR A 157 25.17 33.72 -24.08
C THR A 157 23.79 34.33 -23.78
N ALA A 158 23.70 35.66 -23.90
CA ALA A 158 22.44 36.41 -23.80
C ALA A 158 21.40 35.98 -24.84
N LYS A 159 21.84 35.38 -25.96
CA LYS A 159 20.99 34.81 -27.01
C LYS A 159 20.55 33.37 -26.72
N GLY A 160 21.08 32.74 -25.68
CA GLY A 160 20.75 31.39 -25.25
C GLY A 160 21.59 30.27 -25.83
N SER A 161 22.67 30.60 -26.54
CA SER A 161 23.61 29.60 -27.04
C SER A 161 24.61 29.20 -25.95
N SER A 162 24.88 27.91 -25.80
CA SER A 162 26.00 27.43 -24.98
C SER A 162 27.26 27.41 -25.84
N VAL A 163 28.28 28.17 -25.44
CA VAL A 163 29.55 28.28 -26.15
C VAL A 163 30.64 27.57 -25.34
N PRO A 164 31.41 26.65 -25.94
CA PRO A 164 32.54 26.01 -25.26
C PRO A 164 33.65 27.02 -24.98
N MET A 165 34.26 26.91 -23.81
CA MET A 165 35.34 27.80 -23.34
C MET A 165 36.57 26.97 -22.96
N SER A 166 37.72 27.64 -22.77
CA SER A 166 38.91 26.99 -22.23
C SER A 166 38.73 26.63 -20.75
N ASN A 167 39.47 25.63 -20.28
CA ASN A 167 39.36 25.14 -18.90
C ASN A 167 39.80 26.20 -17.88
N GLU A 168 40.74 27.05 -18.25
CA GLU A 168 41.27 28.14 -17.41
C GLU A 168 40.17 29.16 -17.08
N ALA A 169 39.31 29.49 -18.05
CA ALA A 169 38.21 30.43 -17.85
C ALA A 169 37.24 29.99 -16.75
N CYS A 170 37.06 28.69 -16.54
CA CYS A 170 36.27 28.17 -15.42
C CYS A 170 37.11 27.97 -14.15
N ALA A 171 38.38 27.60 -14.28
CA ALA A 171 39.29 27.38 -13.15
C ALA A 171 39.50 28.66 -12.31
N GLN A 172 39.48 29.84 -12.94
CA GLN A 172 39.55 31.13 -12.24
C GLN A 172 38.30 31.42 -11.40
N VAL A 173 37.15 30.81 -11.73
CA VAL A 173 35.87 31.07 -11.07
C VAL A 173 35.59 30.00 -10.01
N SER A 174 35.91 28.74 -10.29
CA SER A 174 35.59 27.61 -9.42
C SER A 174 36.47 26.38 -9.68
N LYS A 175 36.61 25.54 -8.65
CA LYS A 175 37.39 24.29 -8.72
C LYS A 175 36.80 23.32 -9.75
N HIS A 176 37.69 22.67 -10.51
CA HIS A 176 37.34 21.62 -11.46
C HIS A 176 36.62 20.45 -10.76
N PRO A 177 35.38 20.09 -11.17
CA PRO A 177 34.68 18.93 -10.66
C PRO A 177 35.42 17.63 -10.95
N VAL A 178 35.33 16.64 -10.06
CA VAL A 178 35.89 15.30 -10.33
C VAL A 178 35.23 14.68 -11.55
N ASP A 179 36.02 14.15 -12.47
CA ASP A 179 35.60 13.50 -13.70
C ASP A 179 35.57 11.96 -13.56
N THR A 180 36.13 11.44 -12.48
CA THR A 180 36.27 10.01 -12.22
C THR A 180 35.94 9.69 -10.77
N GLN A 181 35.16 8.62 -10.53
CA GLN A 181 34.91 8.13 -9.17
C GLN A 181 34.76 6.61 -9.09
N SER A 182 35.03 6.05 -7.91
CA SER A 182 34.81 4.63 -7.63
C SER A 182 33.33 4.28 -7.53
N CYS A 183 32.95 3.08 -7.98
CA CYS A 183 31.59 2.56 -7.88
C CYS A 183 31.60 1.06 -7.59
N ASN A 184 30.44 0.51 -7.23
CA ASN A 184 30.20 -0.93 -7.05
C ASN A 184 31.25 -1.64 -6.18
N ARG A 185 31.48 -1.11 -4.97
CA ARG A 185 32.49 -1.62 -4.02
C ARG A 185 32.08 -2.93 -3.32
N GLN A 186 30.85 -3.38 -3.48
CA GLN A 186 30.38 -4.66 -2.94
C GLN A 186 31.21 -5.84 -3.50
N PRO A 187 31.47 -6.89 -2.70
CA PRO A 187 32.19 -8.05 -3.17
C PRO A 187 31.43 -8.78 -4.28
N CYS A 188 32.15 -9.44 -5.18
CA CYS A 188 31.54 -10.31 -6.17
C CYS A 188 31.18 -11.65 -5.54
N VAL A 189 29.89 -12.01 -5.55
CA VAL A 189 29.36 -13.21 -4.89
C VAL A 189 28.85 -14.24 -5.89
N GLN A 190 28.83 -15.50 -5.47
CA GLN A 190 28.34 -16.65 -6.21
C GLN A 190 27.79 -17.73 -5.27
N TRP A 191 26.85 -18.54 -5.76
CA TRP A 191 26.41 -19.74 -5.05
C TRP A 191 27.48 -20.83 -5.16
N ALA A 192 27.83 -21.43 -4.03
CA ALA A 192 28.63 -22.63 -3.96
C ALA A 192 27.83 -23.77 -3.29
N ALA A 193 28.21 -25.00 -3.61
CA ALA A 193 27.55 -26.18 -3.12
C ALA A 193 28.60 -27.17 -2.58
N SER A 194 28.32 -27.78 -1.44
CA SER A 194 29.12 -28.90 -0.94
C SER A 194 28.97 -30.12 -1.87
N SER A 195 29.82 -31.13 -1.65
CA SER A 195 29.54 -32.47 -2.16
C SER A 195 28.19 -32.97 -1.63
N TRP A 196 27.55 -33.84 -2.40
CA TRP A 196 26.34 -34.53 -1.96
C TRP A 196 26.64 -35.39 -0.73
N GLY A 197 25.71 -35.37 0.23
CA GLY A 197 25.74 -36.30 1.36
C GLY A 197 25.48 -37.74 0.92
N GLN A 198 25.49 -38.65 1.89
CA GLN A 198 25.16 -40.06 1.62
C GLN A 198 23.69 -40.24 1.21
N CYS A 199 23.42 -41.26 0.39
CA CYS A 199 22.08 -41.58 -0.10
C CYS A 199 21.23 -42.35 0.94
N ASN A 200 20.99 -41.72 2.09
CA ASN A 200 20.28 -42.30 3.24
C ASN A 200 19.07 -41.47 3.68
N GLY A 201 18.61 -40.51 2.88
CA GLY A 201 17.43 -39.71 3.23
C GLY A 201 16.12 -40.47 3.03
N PRO A 202 14.97 -39.79 3.18
CA PRO A 202 13.66 -40.40 3.07
C PRO A 202 13.47 -41.13 1.75
N CYS A 203 12.92 -42.34 1.81
CA CYS A 203 12.50 -43.07 0.63
C CYS A 203 11.36 -42.31 -0.05
N ILE A 204 11.45 -42.15 -1.36
CA ILE A 204 10.44 -41.47 -2.21
C ILE A 204 9.94 -42.39 -3.34
N GLY A 205 10.42 -43.62 -3.36
CA GLY A 205 10.05 -44.63 -4.35
C GLY A 205 10.80 -45.94 -4.10
N PRO A 206 10.51 -46.97 -4.92
CA PRO A 206 11.21 -48.25 -4.81
C PRO A 206 12.68 -48.06 -5.18
N ARG A 207 13.57 -48.29 -4.20
CA ARG A 207 15.03 -48.07 -4.28
C ARG A 207 15.45 -46.62 -4.56
N LEU A 208 14.56 -45.66 -4.30
CA LEU A 208 14.82 -44.24 -4.53
C LEU A 208 14.74 -43.50 -3.19
N ALA A 209 15.84 -42.85 -2.83
CA ALA A 209 15.93 -41.97 -1.68
C ALA A 209 16.27 -40.55 -2.12
N VAL A 210 16.25 -39.66 -1.14
CA VAL A 210 16.68 -38.28 -1.28
C VAL A 210 18.05 -38.10 -0.62
N GLN A 211 18.93 -37.32 -1.24
CA GLN A 211 20.17 -36.85 -0.62
C GLN A 211 20.22 -35.33 -0.63
N HIS A 212 20.90 -34.77 0.37
CA HIS A 212 21.00 -33.34 0.61
C HIS A 212 22.45 -32.85 0.45
N ARG A 213 22.60 -31.59 0.08
CA ARG A 213 23.88 -30.86 0.11
C ARG A 213 23.67 -29.46 0.64
N GLN A 214 24.72 -28.87 1.18
CA GLN A 214 24.69 -27.50 1.66
C GLN A 214 24.89 -26.53 0.49
N ILE A 215 24.04 -25.51 0.42
CA ILE A 215 24.15 -24.41 -0.54
C ILE A 215 24.43 -23.15 0.25
N PHE A 216 25.55 -22.50 -0.04
CA PHE A 216 26.00 -21.30 0.66
C PHE A 216 26.47 -20.24 -0.35
N CYS A 217 26.35 -18.98 0.04
CA CYS A 217 26.84 -17.86 -0.76
C CYS A 217 28.30 -17.61 -0.37
N GLN A 218 29.15 -17.38 -1.36
CA GLN A 218 30.55 -17.05 -1.14
C GLN A 218 31.04 -15.99 -2.12
N THR A 219 32.11 -15.29 -1.77
CA THR A 219 32.82 -14.39 -2.69
C THR A 219 33.54 -15.19 -3.79
N LYS A 220 33.99 -14.51 -4.84
CA LYS A 220 34.89 -15.12 -5.84
C LYS A 220 36.19 -15.66 -5.22
N ASP A 221 36.63 -15.09 -4.11
CA ASP A 221 37.83 -15.48 -3.37
C ASP A 221 37.57 -16.65 -2.38
N GLY A 222 36.35 -17.21 -2.36
CA GLY A 222 36.00 -18.38 -1.53
C GLY A 222 35.58 -18.05 -0.10
N THR A 223 35.43 -16.77 0.27
CA THR A 223 34.96 -16.39 1.62
C THR A 223 33.45 -16.54 1.70
N SER A 224 32.95 -17.32 2.68
CA SER A 224 31.51 -17.47 2.89
C SER A 224 30.88 -16.16 3.38
N VAL A 225 29.74 -15.78 2.80
CA VAL A 225 28.97 -14.57 3.11
C VAL A 225 27.50 -14.90 3.31
N SER A 226 26.70 -13.92 3.75
CA SER A 226 25.26 -14.11 3.93
C SER A 226 24.57 -14.54 2.63
N SER A 227 23.61 -15.47 2.76
CA SER A 227 22.77 -15.99 1.68
C SER A 227 22.04 -14.89 0.90
N ASP A 228 21.67 -13.78 1.55
CA ASP A 228 20.91 -12.68 0.92
C ASP A 228 21.70 -11.99 -0.19
N GLN A 229 23.03 -12.01 -0.12
CA GLN A 229 23.88 -11.38 -1.14
C GLN A 229 23.79 -12.10 -2.49
N CYS A 230 23.46 -13.40 -2.50
CA CYS A 230 23.27 -14.19 -3.71
C CYS A 230 21.78 -14.31 -4.12
N SER A 231 20.85 -13.59 -3.46
CA SER A 231 19.39 -13.72 -3.69
C SER A 231 18.94 -13.42 -5.13
N SER A 232 19.67 -12.58 -5.85
CA SER A 232 19.41 -12.26 -7.25
C SER A 232 19.99 -13.29 -8.24
N LEU A 233 20.80 -14.24 -7.76
CA LEU A 233 21.42 -15.28 -8.57
C LEU A 233 20.60 -16.58 -8.52
N PRO A 234 20.54 -17.37 -9.62
CA PRO A 234 19.87 -18.67 -9.62
C PRO A 234 20.44 -19.62 -8.56
N ARG A 235 19.63 -20.01 -7.59
CA ARG A 235 20.06 -20.87 -6.48
C ARG A 235 20.12 -22.34 -6.92
N PRO A 236 21.27 -23.04 -6.77
CA PRO A 236 21.38 -24.45 -7.09
C PRO A 236 20.48 -25.32 -6.20
N LEU A 237 20.10 -26.51 -6.70
CA LEU A 237 19.33 -27.48 -5.93
C LEU A 237 20.09 -27.97 -4.70
N SER A 238 19.46 -27.94 -3.52
CA SER A 238 20.00 -28.49 -2.27
C SER A 238 19.67 -29.98 -2.08
N THR A 239 18.79 -30.52 -2.91
CA THR A 239 18.21 -31.84 -2.76
C THR A 239 18.15 -32.54 -4.12
N GLN A 240 18.50 -33.82 -4.17
CA GLN A 240 18.33 -34.63 -5.37
C GLN A 240 17.97 -36.07 -5.05
N ASN A 241 17.44 -36.77 -6.04
CA ASN A 241 17.14 -38.18 -5.95
C ASN A 241 18.44 -38.99 -6.06
N CYS A 242 18.46 -40.13 -5.38
CA CYS A 242 19.60 -41.04 -5.40
C CYS A 242 19.11 -42.48 -5.20
N TRP A 243 19.92 -43.43 -5.67
CA TRP A 243 19.59 -44.85 -5.59
C TRP A 243 20.16 -45.46 -4.31
N THR A 244 19.32 -46.19 -3.57
CA THR A 244 19.74 -46.94 -2.39
C THR A 244 18.91 -48.20 -2.21
N ASP A 245 19.57 -49.28 -1.81
CA ASP A 245 18.90 -50.55 -1.54
C ASP A 245 18.05 -50.51 -0.27
N VAL A 246 18.36 -49.61 0.68
CA VAL A 246 17.58 -49.42 1.91
C VAL A 246 16.11 -49.11 1.61
N CYS A 247 15.86 -48.40 0.49
CA CYS A 247 14.51 -48.06 0.02
C CYS A 247 13.91 -49.09 -0.93
N GLY A 248 14.53 -50.25 -1.12
CA GLY A 248 13.99 -51.38 -1.85
C GLY A 248 12.86 -52.06 -1.08
N VAL A 249 11.80 -51.33 -0.73
CA VAL A 249 10.75 -51.77 0.19
C VAL A 249 9.36 -51.63 -0.41
N HIS A 250 8.42 -52.45 0.06
CA HIS A 250 7.01 -52.35 -0.32
C HIS A 250 6.09 -52.78 0.83
N TRP A 251 4.83 -52.36 0.74
CA TRP A 251 3.79 -52.88 1.63
C TRP A 251 3.46 -54.32 1.27
N ARG A 252 3.55 -55.21 2.25
CA ARG A 252 3.05 -56.58 2.18
C ARG A 252 1.79 -56.70 3.02
N ILE A 253 0.75 -57.22 2.41
CA ILE A 253 -0.56 -57.43 3.05
C ILE A 253 -0.81 -58.92 3.26
N SER A 254 -1.41 -59.29 4.39
CA SER A 254 -1.93 -60.64 4.61
C SER A 254 -3.36 -60.78 4.08
N LEU A 255 -3.87 -62.00 4.13
CA LEU A 255 -5.31 -62.26 4.02
C LEU A 255 -6.06 -61.57 5.15
N TRP A 256 -7.34 -61.26 4.89
CA TRP A 256 -8.26 -60.77 5.91
C TRP A 256 -8.59 -61.87 6.92
N THR A 257 -8.73 -61.50 8.18
CA THR A 257 -9.31 -62.39 9.19
C THR A 257 -10.76 -62.69 8.85
N VAL A 258 -11.28 -63.80 9.37
CA VAL A 258 -12.72 -64.09 9.31
C VAL A 258 -13.50 -62.93 9.94
N CYS A 259 -14.66 -62.63 9.38
CA CYS A 259 -15.51 -61.55 9.88
C CYS A 259 -15.98 -61.84 11.31
N THR A 260 -15.94 -60.84 12.19
CA THR A 260 -16.36 -60.98 13.59
C THR A 260 -17.86 -61.18 13.77
N ALA A 261 -18.67 -60.83 12.77
CA ALA A 261 -20.11 -61.06 12.77
C ALA A 261 -20.55 -61.68 11.45
N THR A 262 -21.54 -62.56 11.50
CA THR A 262 -22.15 -63.17 10.30
C THR A 262 -23.30 -62.36 9.73
N CYS A 263 -23.83 -61.40 10.50
CA CYS A 263 -24.88 -60.48 10.11
C CYS A 263 -24.73 -59.15 10.88
N GLY A 264 -25.42 -58.10 10.43
CA GLY A 264 -25.43 -56.74 10.96
C GLY A 264 -24.28 -55.85 10.45
N ASN A 265 -24.39 -54.53 10.65
CA ASN A 265 -23.38 -53.55 10.19
C ASN A 265 -22.23 -53.31 11.20
N TYR A 266 -21.98 -54.27 12.08
CA TYR A 266 -20.95 -54.19 13.12
C TYR A 266 -19.83 -55.22 12.93
N GLY A 267 -19.93 -56.10 11.93
CA GLY A 267 -18.85 -57.01 11.56
C GLY A 267 -17.62 -56.26 11.06
N PHE A 268 -16.44 -56.64 11.55
CA PHE A 268 -15.16 -56.12 11.09
C PHE A 268 -14.17 -57.26 10.86
N GLN A 269 -13.25 -57.02 9.94
CA GLN A 269 -12.12 -57.90 9.66
C GLN A 269 -10.84 -57.06 9.64
N SER A 270 -9.74 -57.69 10.03
CA SER A 270 -8.43 -57.06 10.10
C SER A 270 -7.43 -57.83 9.23
N ARG A 271 -6.37 -57.17 8.78
CA ARG A 271 -5.24 -57.81 8.10
C ARG A 271 -3.93 -57.18 8.54
N ARG A 272 -2.87 -57.96 8.46
CA ARG A 272 -1.52 -57.46 8.71
C ARG A 272 -1.02 -56.66 7.51
N VAL A 273 -0.40 -55.53 7.78
CA VAL A 273 0.21 -54.64 6.79
C VAL A 273 1.61 -54.30 7.28
N ASP A 274 2.60 -54.99 6.73
CA ASP A 274 4.01 -54.81 7.07
C ASP A 274 4.75 -54.10 5.93
N CYS A 275 5.66 -53.19 6.26
CA CYS A 275 6.66 -52.73 5.31
C CYS A 275 7.78 -53.77 5.24
N VAL A 276 8.08 -54.29 4.05
CA VAL A 276 9.09 -55.35 3.87
C VAL A 276 10.06 -55.02 2.76
N HIS A 277 11.27 -55.57 2.86
CA HIS A 277 12.28 -55.43 1.82
C HIS A 277 12.01 -56.38 0.65
N ILE A 278 12.11 -55.88 -0.59
CA ILE A 278 11.75 -56.57 -1.84
C ILE A 278 12.55 -57.86 -2.04
N ARG A 279 13.83 -57.90 -1.64
CA ARG A 279 14.69 -59.07 -1.87
C ARG A 279 14.63 -60.11 -0.75
N THR A 280 14.60 -59.66 0.49
CA THR A 280 14.70 -60.56 1.66
C THR A 280 13.34 -60.92 2.24
N ASN A 281 12.28 -60.20 1.83
CA ASN A 281 10.92 -60.31 2.36
C ASN A 281 10.85 -60.15 3.90
N LYS A 282 11.87 -59.53 4.49
CA LYS A 282 11.96 -59.28 5.93
C LYS A 282 11.27 -57.95 6.29
N PRO A 283 10.58 -57.87 7.44
CA PRO A 283 10.03 -56.62 7.95
C PRO A 283 11.13 -55.57 8.15
N VAL A 284 10.84 -54.33 7.77
CA VAL A 284 11.68 -53.15 7.98
C VAL A 284 10.87 -52.06 8.68
N MET A 285 11.51 -50.96 9.07
CA MET A 285 10.80 -49.84 9.70
C MET A 285 9.72 -49.27 8.78
N GLU A 286 8.55 -49.00 9.35
CA GLU A 286 7.35 -48.61 8.61
C GLU A 286 7.56 -47.36 7.73
N HIS A 287 8.35 -46.40 8.24
CA HIS A 287 8.58 -45.12 7.57
C HIS A 287 9.29 -45.25 6.21
N HIS A 288 9.99 -46.36 5.94
CA HIS A 288 10.59 -46.61 4.63
C HIS A 288 9.54 -46.83 3.52
N CYS A 289 8.32 -47.25 3.85
CA CYS A 289 7.22 -47.44 2.90
C CYS A 289 6.26 -46.24 2.82
N SER A 290 6.49 -45.18 3.61
CA SER A 290 5.58 -44.04 3.72
C SER A 290 5.46 -43.18 2.47
N TRP A 291 6.33 -43.37 1.49
CA TRP A 291 6.24 -42.70 0.17
C TRP A 291 5.01 -43.12 -0.65
N ARG A 292 4.31 -44.18 -0.24
CA ARG A 292 3.06 -44.63 -0.85
C ARG A 292 2.00 -44.87 0.25
N PRO A 293 0.70 -44.67 -0.06
CA PRO A 293 -0.37 -44.87 0.91
C PRO A 293 -0.32 -46.25 1.56
N ARG A 294 -0.42 -46.28 2.89
CA ARG A 294 -0.50 -47.53 3.65
C ARG A 294 -1.84 -48.22 3.34
N PRO A 295 -1.83 -49.48 2.90
CA PRO A 295 -3.06 -50.25 2.70
C PRO A 295 -3.88 -50.32 3.99
N ALA A 296 -5.22 -50.28 3.88
CA ALA A 296 -6.10 -50.41 5.03
C ALA A 296 -5.83 -51.72 5.79
N ASN A 297 -5.62 -51.66 7.10
CA ASN A 297 -5.43 -52.84 7.96
C ASN A 297 -6.74 -53.35 8.58
N TRP A 298 -7.84 -52.65 8.36
CA TRP A 298 -9.17 -53.00 8.86
C TRP A 298 -10.25 -52.60 7.84
N GLN A 299 -11.36 -53.33 7.81
CA GLN A 299 -12.56 -52.95 7.07
C GLN A 299 -13.82 -53.60 7.65
N ARG A 300 -15.00 -53.10 7.29
CA ARG A 300 -16.29 -53.75 7.61
C ARG A 300 -16.53 -54.99 6.73
N CYS A 301 -17.31 -55.94 7.23
CA CYS A 301 -17.67 -57.17 6.52
C CYS A 301 -19.08 -57.65 6.94
N ASN A 302 -19.69 -58.53 6.12
CA ASN A 302 -20.99 -59.16 6.35
C ASN A 302 -22.14 -58.17 6.67
N ILE A 303 -22.34 -57.18 5.81
CA ILE A 303 -23.38 -56.15 5.95
C ILE A 303 -24.75 -56.69 5.49
N THR A 304 -25.23 -57.75 6.13
CA THR A 304 -26.54 -58.35 5.89
C THR A 304 -27.41 -58.19 7.13
N PRO A 305 -28.69 -57.77 7.04
CA PRO A 305 -29.56 -57.67 8.22
C PRO A 305 -29.66 -59.02 8.96
N CYS A 306 -29.53 -59.02 10.29
CA CYS A 306 -29.76 -60.24 11.07
C CYS A 306 -31.27 -60.55 11.10
N GLU A 307 -31.67 -61.76 10.73
CA GLU A 307 -33.05 -62.23 10.90
C GLU A 307 -33.34 -62.56 12.37
N ASN A 308 -34.51 -62.13 12.86
CA ASN A 308 -34.93 -62.28 14.27
C ASN A 308 -35.08 -63.75 14.68
N GLY A 309 -34.14 -64.28 15.46
CA GLY A 309 -34.31 -65.49 16.27
C GLY A 309 -34.63 -65.11 17.72
N THR A 310 -35.76 -65.59 18.24
CA THR A 310 -36.33 -65.27 19.55
C THR A 310 -35.58 -65.86 20.75
N SER A 311 -35.50 -65.06 21.82
CA SER A 311 -35.36 -65.41 23.25
C SER A 311 -34.04 -66.03 23.75
N LEU A 312 -33.14 -65.16 24.25
CA LEU A 312 -32.55 -65.36 25.58
C LEU A 312 -32.96 -64.20 26.47
N ARG A 313 -33.80 -64.53 27.45
CA ARG A 313 -34.31 -63.68 28.52
C ARG A 313 -33.22 -63.59 29.59
N GLY A 314 -32.91 -62.38 30.05
CA GLY A 314 -32.22 -62.15 31.32
C GLY A 314 -31.06 -61.18 31.25
N GLY A 315 -31.27 -59.95 31.74
CA GLY A 315 -30.21 -58.99 32.02
C GLY A 315 -30.58 -57.55 31.68
N GLU A 316 -31.58 -57.00 32.38
CA GLU A 316 -31.68 -55.55 32.54
C GLU A 316 -30.37 -55.01 33.12
N ALA A 317 -29.78 -54.04 32.42
CA ALA A 317 -28.88 -53.07 33.00
C ALA A 317 -29.31 -51.68 32.48
N GLU A 318 -30.21 -51.07 33.25
CA GLU A 318 -30.33 -49.61 33.42
C GLU A 318 -28.92 -49.00 33.62
N TRP A 319 -28.57 -47.78 33.27
CA TRP A 319 -29.10 -46.43 33.55
C TRP A 319 -28.40 -45.48 32.53
N CYS A 320 -28.67 -44.20 32.30
CA CYS A 320 -29.39 -43.15 33.01
C CYS A 320 -29.63 -42.02 31.97
N ARG A 321 -30.87 -41.56 31.74
CA ARG A 321 -31.11 -40.33 30.97
C ARG A 321 -31.32 -39.17 31.94
N THR A 322 -30.31 -38.35 32.15
CA THR A 322 -30.55 -36.98 32.62
C THR A 322 -30.84 -36.10 31.40
N ARG A 323 -32.10 -35.62 31.29
CA ARG A 323 -32.42 -34.46 30.44
C ARG A 323 -31.89 -33.20 31.11
N LYS A 324 -30.96 -32.50 30.47
CA LYS A 324 -30.87 -31.04 30.57
C LYS A 324 -30.59 -30.46 29.18
N GLU A 325 -31.56 -29.66 28.73
CA GLU A 325 -31.46 -28.58 27.74
C GLU A 325 -30.58 -28.82 26.49
N GLY A 326 -31.17 -29.50 25.51
CA GLY A 326 -31.02 -29.13 24.10
C GLY A 326 -29.61 -29.01 23.52
N ARG A 327 -28.77 -30.05 23.57
CA ARG A 327 -27.71 -30.30 22.57
C ARG A 327 -27.17 -31.73 22.64
N VAL A 328 -27.05 -32.37 21.48
CA VAL A 328 -26.44 -33.69 21.32
C VAL A 328 -24.93 -33.52 21.18
N VAL A 329 -24.15 -34.11 22.10
CA VAL A 329 -22.71 -34.33 21.93
C VAL A 329 -22.40 -35.76 22.35
N SER A 330 -21.88 -36.55 21.41
CA SER A 330 -21.41 -37.92 21.65
C SER A 330 -19.88 -37.90 21.79
N GLN A 331 -19.38 -38.12 23.00
CA GLN A 331 -17.99 -38.57 23.23
C GLN A 331 -18.02 -39.99 23.78
N LYS A 332 -17.11 -40.83 23.28
CA LYS A 332 -16.89 -42.20 23.74
C LYS A 332 -15.55 -42.23 24.47
N HIS A 333 -15.57 -42.41 25.78
CA HIS A 333 -14.42 -42.91 26.53
C HIS A 333 -14.83 -44.10 27.39
N SER A 334 -13.94 -45.07 27.37
CA SER A 334 -13.98 -46.37 28.03
C SER A 334 -13.51 -46.25 29.47
N THR A 335 -14.30 -46.76 30.41
CA THR A 335 -13.87 -47.54 31.59
C THR A 335 -15.11 -47.81 32.44
N GLY A 336 -15.39 -49.09 32.75
CA GLY A 336 -16.31 -49.43 33.84
C GLY A 336 -15.63 -49.26 35.21
N PRO A 337 -16.27 -49.65 36.33
CA PRO A 337 -17.67 -50.02 36.54
C PRO A 337 -18.42 -48.97 37.39
N CYS A 338 -19.76 -49.03 37.35
CA CYS A 338 -20.57 -49.03 38.57
C CYS A 338 -21.01 -50.48 38.80
#